data_AF-A0A926NXT7-F1
#
_entry.id   AF-A0A926NXT7-F1
#
_cell.length_a   1.000
_cell.length_b   1.000
_cell.length_c   1.000
_cell.angle_alpha   90.00
_cell.angle_beta   90.00
_cell.angle_gamma   90.00
#
_symmetry.space_group_name_H-M   'P 1'
#
loop_
_entity.id
_entity.type
_entity.pdbx_description
1 polymer ?
#
loop_
_entity_poly.entity_id
_entity_poly.type
_entity_poly.pdbx_seq_one_letter_code
_entity_poly.pdbx_strand_id
1 'polypeptide(L)' 'METVIGLTVKDDWRPVVEAHVAATAKAADLVLSFPLDDELEAAPVFFP' A
#
# COMPACT_ATOMS: atom_id res chain seq x y z
N MET A 1 7.98 -2.55 9.87
CA MET A 1 6.54 -2.22 9.77
C MET A 1 5.72 -3.07 10.72
N GLU A 2 5.72 -4.41 10.61
CA GLU A 2 4.93 -5.29 11.48
C GLU A 2 5.13 -5.04 12.98
N THR A 3 6.38 -4.86 13.42
CA THR A 3 6.73 -4.55 14.83
C THR A 3 6.31 -3.15 15.28
N VAL A 4 6.24 -2.19 14.35
CA VAL A 4 5.86 -0.79 14.64
C VAL A 4 4.35 -0.68 14.88
N ILE A 5 3.55 -1.55 14.23
CA ILE A 5 2.09 -1.57 14.35
C ILE A 5 1.56 -2.70 15.25
N GLY A 6 2.46 -3.46 15.89
CA GLY A 6 2.08 -4.59 16.75
C GLY A 6 1.44 -5.76 16.01
N LEU A 7 1.71 -5.93 14.71
CA LEU A 7 1.18 -7.01 13.90
C LEU A 7 2.09 -8.24 13.99
N THR A 8 1.54 -9.35 14.48
CA THR A 8 2.24 -10.63 14.52
C THR A 8 2.21 -11.30 13.14
N VAL A 9 3.40 -11.60 12.60
CA VAL A 9 3.58 -12.43 11.39
C VAL A 9 4.36 -13.67 11.79
N LYS A 10 3.74 -14.84 11.65
CA LYS A 10 4.43 -16.11 11.89
C LYS A 10 5.43 -16.39 10.76
N ASP A 11 6.51 -17.10 11.08
CA ASP A 11 7.59 -17.37 10.12
C ASP A 11 7.11 -18.17 8.90
N ASP A 12 6.15 -19.07 9.06
CA ASP A 12 5.54 -19.84 7.98
C ASP A 12 4.67 -18.98 7.05
N TRP A 13 4.19 -17.82 7.51
CA TRP A 13 3.38 -16.90 6.71
C TRP A 13 4.23 -15.89 5.94
N ARG A 14 5.43 -15.60 6.43
CA ARG A 14 6.32 -14.56 5.89
C ARG A 14 6.54 -14.67 4.37
N PRO A 15 6.81 -15.85 3.76
CA PRO A 15 7.00 -15.94 2.32
C PRO A 15 5.77 -15.49 1.51
N VAL A 16 4.57 -15.80 2.01
CA VAL A 16 3.32 -15.43 1.35
C VAL A 16 3.02 -13.94 1.54
N VAL A 17 3.27 -13.40 2.73
CA VAL A 17 3.13 -11.96 3.00
C VAL A 17 4.04 -11.15 2.07
N GLU A 18 5.31 -11.54 1.96
CA GLU A 18 6.27 -10.87 1.09
C GLU A 18 5.86 -10.94 -0.39
N ALA A 19 5.36 -12.09 -0.85
CA ALA A 19 4.87 -12.24 -2.22
C ALA A 19 3.71 -11.28 -2.52
N HIS A 20 2.77 -11.10 -1.58
CA HIS A 20 1.65 -10.17 -1.75
C HIS A 20 2.11 -8.72 -1.69
N VAL A 21 2.99 -8.36 -0.76
CA VAL A 21 3.57 -7.00 -0.68
C VAL A 21 4.30 -6.65 -1.98
N ALA A 22 5.07 -7.58 -2.53
CA ALA A 22 5.77 -7.38 -3.80
C ALA A 22 4.79 -7.21 -4.99
N ALA A 23 3.65 -7.91 -4.99
CA ALA A 23 2.62 -7.73 -6.00
C ALA A 23 1.94 -6.34 -5.87
N THR A 24 1.61 -5.92 -4.65
CA THR A 24 1.05 -4.59 -4.39
C THR A 24 2.03 -3.48 -4.75
N ALA A 25 3.32 -3.65 -4.48
CA ALA A 25 4.34 -2.68 -4.85
C ALA A 25 4.36 -2.42 -6.37
N LYS A 26 4.25 -3.47 -7.20
CA LYS A 26 4.16 -3.31 -8.66
C LYS A 26 2.91 -2.53 -9.09
N ALA A 27 1.79 -2.73 -8.41
CA ALA A 27 0.58 -1.95 -8.68
C ALA A 27 0.74 -0.48 -8.21
N ALA A 28 1.41 -0.26 -7.08
CA ALA A 28 1.72 1.08 -6.58
C ALA A 28 2.63 1.84 -7.55
N ASP A 29 3.61 1.18 -8.17
CA ASP A 29 4.46 1.80 -9.19
C ASP A 29 3.65 2.37 -10.35
N LEU A 30 2.58 1.69 -10.77
CA LEU A 30 1.68 2.18 -11.82
C LEU A 30 0.98 3.48 -11.38
N VAL A 31 0.50 3.52 -10.13
CA VAL A 31 -0.14 4.72 -9.56
C VAL A 31 0.85 5.88 -9.42
N LEU A 32 2.07 5.61 -8.95
CA LEU A 32 3.11 6.64 -8.79
C LEU A 32 3.64 7.18 -10.12
N SER A 33 3.59 6.36 -11.18
CA SER A 33 3.98 6.78 -12.54
C SER A 33 2.92 7.64 -13.23
N PHE A 34 1.70 7.69 -12.70
CA PHE A 34 0.64 8.52 -13.24
C PHE A 34 0.95 10.00 -13.00
N PRO A 35 0.95 10.86 -14.04
CA PRO A 35 1.24 12.27 -13.87
C PRO A 35 0.04 12.97 -13.24
N LEU A 36 0.02 13.02 -11.91
CA LEU A 36 -0.97 13.74 -11.13
C LEU A 36 -0.49 15.18 -10.93
N ASP A 37 -1.39 16.14 -11.09
CA ASP A 37 -1.12 17.54 -10.75
C ASP A 37 -1.09 17.70 -9.22
N ASP A 38 -0.11 18.45 -8.71
CA ASP A 38 0.07 18.70 -7.27
C ASP A 38 -1.10 19.49 -6.67
N GLU A 39 -1.88 20.21 -7.49
CA GLU A 39 -3.07 20.94 -7.06
C GLU A 39 -4.32 20.04 -6.90
N LEU A 40 -4.26 18.77 -7.31
CA LEU A 40 -5.39 17.84 -7.17
C LEU A 40 -5.54 17.36 -5.73
N GLU A 41 -6.70 17.66 -5.15
CA GLU A 41 -7.09 17.13 -3.85
C GLU A 41 -7.50 15.66 -3.93
N ALA A 42 -7.43 14.97 -2.78
CA ALA A 42 -7.96 13.62 -2.65
C ALA A 42 -9.46 13.60 -2.99
N ALA A 43 -9.92 12.51 -3.61
CA ALA A 43 -11.33 12.35 -3.94
C ALA A 43 -12.21 12.56 -2.70
N PRO A 44 -13.31 13.35 -2.79
CA PRO A 44 -14.12 13.69 -1.63
C PRO A 44 -14.79 12.43 -1.06
N VAL A 45 -14.54 12.15 0.23
CA VAL A 45 -15.09 10.98 0.93
C VAL A 45 -16.35 11.34 1.74
N PHE A 46 -16.62 12.63 1.96
CA PHE A 46 -17.75 13.09 2.77
C PHE A 46 -18.54 14.19 2.06
N PHE A 47 -19.85 13.98 1.95
CA PHE A 47 -20.85 15.01 1.70
C PHE A 47 -21.74 15.10 2.96
N PRO A 48 -21.99 16.30 3.51
CA PRO A 48 -22.80 16.49 4.72
C PRO A 48 -24.27 16.10 4.55
#